data_AF-A0A644SUW1-F1
#
_entry.id   AF-A0A644SUW1-F1
#
_cell.length_a   1.000
_cell.length_b   1.000
_cell.length_c   1.000
_cell.angle_alpha   90.00
_cell.angle_beta   90.00
_cell.angle_gamma   90.00
#
_symmetry.space_group_name_H-M   'P 1'
#
loop_
_entity.id
_entity.type
_entity.pdbx_description
1 polymer ?
#
loop_
_entity_poly.entity_id
_entity_poly.type
_entity_poly.pdbx_seq_one_letter_code
_entity_poly.pdbx_strand_id
1 'polypeptide(L)'
;MNVKSGLEIVRLHHEYNARINELEEAATKLGGYGYTQALLEEQMTKLRADLTLLEDTRFQALAPVIVVTSSLGAAAREVPD
;
A
#
# COMPACT_ATOMS: atom_id res chain seq x y z
N MET A 1 6.67 -12.58 -7.54
CA MET A 1 5.70 -11.59 -7.01
C MET A 1 6.45 -10.74 -6.01
N ASN A 2 6.72 -9.47 -6.34
CA ASN A 2 7.51 -8.58 -5.47
C ASN A 2 6.59 -8.06 -4.37
N VAL A 3 6.61 -8.70 -3.20
CA VAL A 3 5.74 -8.37 -2.07
C VAL A 3 6.20 -7.04 -1.49
N LYS A 4 5.36 -6.00 -1.63
CA LYS A 4 5.63 -4.68 -1.06
C LYS A 4 5.42 -4.71 0.44
N SER A 5 6.30 -4.08 1.19
CA SER A 5 6.16 -3.86 2.62
C SER A 5 5.01 -2.89 2.93
N GLY A 6 4.47 -2.95 4.15
CA GLY A 6 3.42 -2.03 4.59
C GLY A 6 3.80 -0.55 4.48
N LEU A 7 5.07 -0.20 4.74
CA LEU A 7 5.58 1.17 4.59
C LEU A 7 5.59 1.62 3.12
N GLU A 8 5.98 0.73 2.20
CA GLU A 8 5.95 1.02 0.76
C GLU A 8 4.52 1.20 0.26
N ILE A 9 3.58 0.40 0.77
CA ILE A 9 2.17 0.52 0.44
C ILE A 9 1.60 1.87 0.91
N VAL A 10 1.92 2.30 2.14
CA VAL A 10 1.50 3.62 2.66
C VAL A 10 2.10 4.77 1.85
N ARG A 11 3.39 4.68 1.48
CA ARG A 11 4.04 5.68 0.62
C ARG A 11 3.38 5.80 -0.74
N LEU A 12 3.16 4.67 -1.43
CA LEU A 12 2.50 4.65 -2.74
C LEU A 12 1.08 5.22 -2.67
N HIS A 13 0.33 4.89 -1.62
CA HIS A 13 -0.98 5.46 -1.41
C HIS A 13 -0.95 6.98 -1.29
N HIS A 14 0.02 7.53 -0.56
CA HIS A 14 0.15 8.99 -0.44
C HIS A 14 0.56 9.63 -1.78
N GLU A 15 1.47 9.00 -2.51
CA GLU A 15 1.93 9.47 -3.81
C GLU A 15 0.80 9.48 -4.85
N TYR A 16 -0.01 8.41 -4.92
CA TYR A 16 -1.16 8.35 -5.82
C TYR A 16 -2.20 9.41 -5.50
N ASN A 17 -2.52 9.65 -4.24
CA ASN A 17 -3.44 10.72 -3.84
C ASN A 17 -2.91 12.11 -4.21
N ALA A 18 -1.62 12.38 -4.01
CA ALA A 18 -1.01 13.63 -4.42
C ALA A 18 -1.10 13.83 -5.94
N ARG A 19 -0.81 12.78 -6.71
CA ARG A 19 -0.89 12.80 -8.17
C ARG A 19 -2.32 13.03 -8.67
N ILE A 20 -3.31 12.40 -8.05
CA ILE A 20 -4.73 12.61 -8.39
C ILE A 20 -5.11 14.08 -8.16
N ASN A 21 -4.74 14.66 -7.01
CA ASN A 21 -5.04 16.06 -6.71
C ASN A 21 -4.38 17.02 -7.71
N GLU A 22 -3.13 16.78 -8.10
CA GLU A 22 -2.45 17.58 -9.14
C GLU A 22 -3.18 17.51 -10.49
N LEU A 23 -3.64 16.31 -10.89
CA LEU A 23 -4.36 16.10 -12.13
C LEU A 23 -5.75 16.75 -12.10
N GLU A 24 -6.46 16.69 -10.97
CA GLU A 24 -7.74 17.39 -10.78
C GLU A 24 -7.57 18.91 -10.87
N GLU A 25 -6.52 19.47 -10.25
CA GLU A 25 -6.20 20.88 -10.35
C GLU A 25 -5.80 21.29 -11.79
N ALA A 26 -5.05 20.44 -12.49
CA ALA A 26 -4.69 20.66 -13.88
C ALA A 26 -5.92 20.60 -14.80
N ALA A 27 -6.82 19.64 -14.59
CA ALA A 27 -8.04 19.47 -15.36
C ALA A 27 -9.00 20.67 -15.19
N THR A 28 -9.15 21.17 -13.96
CA THR A 28 -9.99 22.35 -13.68
C THR A 28 -9.43 23.64 -14.30
N LYS A 29 -8.10 23.79 -14.38
CA LYS A 29 -7.43 24.91 -15.07
C LYS A 29 -7.50 24.83 -16.60
N LEU A 30 -7.72 23.65 -17.16
CA LEU A 30 -7.62 23.39 -18.61
C LEU A 30 -8.84 23.85 -19.43
N GLY A 31 -9.78 24.59 -18.83
CA GLY A 31 -11.08 24.95 -19.39
C GLY A 31 -11.14 25.09 -20.91
N GLY A 32 -11.68 24.06 -21.58
CA GLY A 32 -12.02 24.08 -23.01
C GLY A 32 -11.24 23.12 -23.93
N TYR A 33 -10.18 22.46 -23.47
CA TYR A 33 -9.45 21.49 -24.32
C TYR A 33 -9.91 20.05 -24.09
N GLY A 34 -10.95 19.62 -24.83
CA GLY A 34 -11.63 18.34 -24.61
C GLY A 34 -10.73 17.09 -24.72
N TYR A 35 -9.75 17.07 -25.61
CA TYR A 35 -8.84 15.93 -25.76
C TYR A 35 -7.88 15.77 -24.57
N THR A 36 -7.25 16.87 -24.16
CA THR A 36 -6.32 16.86 -23.02
C THR A 36 -7.05 16.66 -21.70
N GLN A 37 -8.28 17.13 -21.57
CA GLN A 37 -9.12 16.83 -20.41
C GLN A 37 -9.46 15.34 -20.33
N ALA A 38 -9.87 14.72 -21.46
CA ALA A 38 -10.16 13.29 -21.51
C ALA A 38 -8.92 12.44 -21.15
N LEU A 39 -7.73 12.85 -21.59
CA LEU A 39 -6.48 12.18 -21.24
C LEU A 39 -6.18 12.27 -19.73
N LEU A 40 -6.40 13.43 -19.11
CA LEU A 40 -6.24 13.60 -17.66
C LEU A 40 -7.26 12.75 -16.88
N GLU A 41 -8.51 12.69 -17.34
CA GLU A 41 -9.55 11.84 -16.78
C GLU A 41 -9.21 10.34 -16.87
N GLU A 42 -8.64 9.90 -17.99
CA GLU A 42 -8.16 8.52 -18.15
C GLU A 42 -7.03 8.21 -17.16
N GLN A 43 -6.06 9.11 -17.01
CA GLN A 43 -4.96 8.92 -16.06
C GLN A 43 -5.43 8.91 -14.60
N MET A 44 -6.37 9.78 -14.23
CA MET A 44 -7.00 9.75 -12.91
C MET A 44 -7.74 8.44 -12.67
N THR A 45 -8.49 7.96 -13.66
CA THR A 45 -9.22 6.69 -13.58
C THR A 45 -8.27 5.52 -13.32
N LYS A 46 -7.15 5.48 -14.05
CA LYS A 46 -6.11 4.45 -13.85
C LYS A 46 -5.50 4.51 -12.46
N LEU A 47 -5.14 5.70 -11.99
CA LEU A 47 -4.58 5.89 -10.64
C LEU A 47 -5.57 5.46 -9.55
N ARG A 48 -6.87 5.76 -9.72
CA ARG A 48 -7.91 5.29 -8.80
C ARG A 48 -8.03 3.78 -8.77
N ALA A 49 -7.97 3.11 -9.93
CA ALA A 49 -7.97 1.64 -10.01
C ALA A 49 -6.73 1.00 -9.36
N ASP A 50 -5.56 1.61 -9.56
CA ASP A 50 -4.32 1.15 -8.91
C ASP A 50 -4.39 1.34 -7.38
N LEU A 51 -5.04 2.41 -6.92
CA LEU A 51 -5.25 2.71 -5.50
C LEU A 51 -6.22 1.71 -4.86
N THR A 52 -7.32 1.33 -5.53
CA THR A 52 -8.23 0.29 -5.05
C THR A 52 -7.57 -1.09 -5.00
N LEU A 53 -6.75 -1.44 -6.00
CA LEU A 53 -5.96 -2.66 -5.97
C LEU A 53 -4.96 -2.67 -4.80
N LEU A 54 -4.34 -1.51 -4.53
CA LEU A 54 -3.44 -1.35 -3.40
C LEU A 54 -4.21 -1.52 -2.08
N GLU A 55 -5.41 -0.98 -1.96
CA GLU A 55 -6.32 -1.15 -0.82
C GLU A 55 -6.66 -2.60 -0.50
N ASP A 56 -6.98 -3.38 -1.52
CA ASP A 56 -7.28 -4.81 -1.35
C ASP A 56 -6.08 -5.57 -0.76
N THR A 57 -4.86 -5.11 -1.03
CA THR A 57 -3.64 -5.69 -0.45
C THR A 57 -3.31 -5.17 0.96
N ARG A 58 -3.90 -4.05 1.40
CA ARG A 58 -3.62 -3.41 2.70
C ARG A 58 -4.19 -4.14 3.91
N PHE A 59 -5.13 -5.07 3.71
CA PHE A 59 -5.91 -5.67 4.80
C PHE A 59 -6.00 -7.20 4.77
N GLN A 60 -5.12 -7.89 4.02
CA GLN A 60 -4.99 -9.33 4.25
C GLN A 60 -4.36 -9.55 5.61
N ALA A 61 -5.15 -10.04 6.57
CA ALA A 61 -4.66 -10.45 7.87
C ALA A 61 -3.50 -11.43 7.66
N LEU A 62 -2.28 -11.02 8.04
CA LEU A 62 -1.14 -11.92 8.06
C LEU A 62 -1.51 -13.08 8.99
N ALA A 63 -1.50 -14.30 8.48
CA ALA A 63 -1.72 -15.48 9.30
C ALA A 63 -0.74 -15.43 10.49
N PRO A 64 -1.20 -15.67 11.73
CA PRO A 64 -0.34 -15.56 12.89
C PRO A 64 0.86 -16.49 12.72
N VAL A 65 2.06 -15.93 12.76
CA VAL A 65 3.29 -16.71 12.77
C VAL A 65 3.41 -17.31 14.17
N ILE A 66 3.12 -18.60 14.31
CA ILE A 66 3.34 -19.34 15.55
C ILE A 66 4.85 -19.51 15.71
N VAL A 67 5.46 -18.67 16.54
CA VAL A 67 6.85 -18.86 16.96
C VAL A 67 6.85 -20.03 17.94
N VAL A 68 7.18 -21.23 17.47
CA VAL A 68 7.43 -22.37 18.35
C VAL A 68 8.71 -22.04 19.11
N THR A 69 8.61 -21.83 20.42
CA THR A 69 9.78 -21.69 21.29
C THR A 69 10.60 -22.97 21.15
N SER A 70 11.76 -22.86 20.50
CA SER A 70 12.74 -23.93 20.45
C SER A 70 13.01 -24.41 21.88
N SER A 71 12.98 -25.72 22.08
CA SER A 71 13.20 -26.45 23.33
C SER A 71 14.66 -26.38 23.80
N LEU A 72 15.29 -25.21 23.71
CA LEU A 72 16.68 -24.93 24.05
C LEU A 72 16.83 -24.10 25.33
N GLY A 73 15.74 -23.91 26.09
CA GLY A 73 15.73 -23.18 27.36
C GLY A 73 15.50 -24.04 28.61
N ALA A 74 15.35 -25.36 28.49
CA ALA A 74 14.86 -26.22 29.59
C ALA A 74 15.93 -27.10 30.28
N ALA A 75 17.23 -26.80 30.13
CA ALA A 75 18.27 -27.59 30.78
C ALA A 75 19.43 -26.72 31.28
N ALA A 76 19.26 -26.08 32.45
CA ALA A 76 20.34 -25.82 33.41
C ALA A 76 19.80 -25.07 34.64
N ARG A 77 19.21 -25.81 35.59
CA ARG A 77 19.23 -25.45 37.00
C ARG A 77 18.92 -26.69 37.82
N GLU A 78 19.96 -27.49 38.06
CA GLU A 78 19.96 -28.35 39.23
C GLU A 78 20.11 -27.45 40.46
N VAL A 79 19.13 -27.53 41.36
CA VAL A 79 19.20 -26.96 42.71
C VAL A 79 19.54 -28.14 43.62
N PRO A 80 20.70 -28.15 44.29
CA PRO A 80 20.91 -29.03 45.43
C PRO A 80 20.55 -28.29 46.73
N ASP A 81 19.96 -29.05 47.66
CA ASP A 81 19.67 -28.69 49.05
C ASP A 81 20.94 -28.36 49.87
#